data_AF-A0A2W6B3B5-F1
#
_entry.id   AF-A0A2W6B3B5-F1
#
_cell.length_a   1.000
_cell.length_b   1.000
_cell.length_c   1.000
_cell.angle_alpha   90.00
_cell.angle_beta   90.00
_cell.angle_gamma   90.00
#
_symmetry.space_group_name_H-M   'P 1'
#
loop_
_entity.id
_entity.type
_entity.pdbx_description
1 polymer ?
#
loop_
_entity_poly.entity_id
_entity_poly.type
_entity_poly.pdbx_seq_one_letter_code
_entity_poly.pdbx_strand_id
1 'polypeptide(L)'
;GLRADPDYAATVARYNAPVIIMHIQGTPATMQQNPHYDDLLGEVIAWLREGINIATTAGIARDKIIVDPGIGFGKSFDHSLELLHRLGELRSLGQPILVGTSRKGFIGRILGNLPPEERVFGTAATVALSIVGGADIVRVHDVAAISQVVKVADAIVRYAPPPPPSPISGEGETITPPSLGEAASPPLPPGGAGGGQ
;
A
#
# COMPACT_ATOMS: atom_id res chain seq x y z
N GLY A 1 -16.89 13.09 3.74
CA GLY A 1 -16.01 13.75 4.72
C GLY A 1 -16.66 14.94 5.39
N LEU A 2 -17.71 14.73 6.21
CA LEU A 2 -18.27 15.70 7.18
C LEU A 2 -18.78 17.07 6.68
N ARG A 3 -18.80 17.34 5.37
CA ARG A 3 -19.15 18.66 4.81
C ARG A 3 -20.59 18.80 4.30
N ALA A 4 -21.31 17.69 4.14
CA ALA A 4 -22.67 17.73 3.60
C ALA A 4 -23.70 18.29 4.60
N ASP A 5 -23.40 18.17 5.89
CA ASP A 5 -24.22 18.66 6.99
C ASP A 5 -23.28 19.17 8.10
N PRO A 6 -23.45 20.42 8.56
CA PRO A 6 -22.58 21.00 9.60
C PRO A 6 -22.65 20.24 10.94
N ASP A 7 -23.73 19.52 11.23
CA ASP A 7 -23.93 18.86 12.52
C ASP A 7 -23.28 17.47 12.59
N TYR A 8 -22.79 16.93 11.47
CA TYR A 8 -22.18 15.60 11.44
C TYR A 8 -20.98 15.46 12.37
N ALA A 9 -20.06 16.42 12.35
CA ALA A 9 -18.84 16.33 13.14
C ALA A 9 -19.16 16.39 14.66
N ALA A 10 -20.03 17.31 15.07
CA ALA A 10 -20.48 17.43 16.45
C ALA A 10 -21.24 16.19 16.93
N THR A 11 -22.08 15.61 16.06
CA THR A 11 -22.82 14.38 16.36
C THR A 11 -21.86 13.20 16.58
N VAL A 12 -20.91 12.97 15.68
CA VAL A 12 -19.93 11.89 15.83
C VAL A 12 -19.11 12.06 17.10
N ALA A 13 -18.65 13.28 17.39
CA ALA A 13 -17.91 13.59 18.61
C ALA A 13 -18.73 13.29 19.87
N ARG A 14 -19.99 13.73 19.91
CA ARG A 14 -20.92 13.49 21.03
C ARG A 14 -21.08 12.00 21.35
N TYR A 15 -21.14 11.15 20.32
CA TYR A 15 -21.29 9.70 20.48
C TYR A 15 -19.96 8.96 20.56
N ASN A 16 -18.83 9.67 20.50
CA ASN A 16 -17.49 9.10 20.57
C ASN A 16 -17.26 7.97 19.55
N ALA A 17 -17.87 8.10 18.36
CA ALA A 17 -17.86 7.06 17.32
C ALA A 17 -16.66 7.21 16.37
N PRO A 18 -16.15 6.12 15.78
CA PRO A 18 -15.23 6.18 14.65
C PRO A 18 -15.87 6.81 13.41
N VAL A 19 -15.05 7.44 12.57
CA VAL A 19 -15.49 8.11 11.34
C VAL A 19 -14.59 7.81 10.15
N ILE A 20 -15.21 7.57 9.00
CA ILE A 20 -14.51 7.47 7.72
C ILE A 20 -14.71 8.78 6.95
N ILE A 21 -13.60 9.45 6.67
CA ILE A 21 -13.53 10.66 5.87
C ILE A 21 -13.24 10.24 4.43
N MET A 22 -14.31 10.04 3.65
CA MET A 22 -14.20 9.71 2.24
C MET A 22 -14.19 10.96 1.36
N HIS A 23 -13.26 11.02 0.40
CA HIS A 23 -13.21 12.00 -0.68
C HIS A 23 -14.29 11.76 -1.74
N ILE A 24 -14.91 12.84 -2.22
CA ILE A 24 -15.79 12.85 -3.39
C ILE A 24 -15.71 14.22 -4.07
N GLN A 25 -15.69 14.23 -5.41
CA GLN A 25 -15.89 15.44 -6.21
C GLN A 25 -17.30 15.42 -6.82
N GLY A 26 -18.02 16.53 -6.69
CA GLY A 26 -19.44 16.60 -7.06
C GLY A 26 -20.35 15.85 -6.09
N THR A 27 -21.56 15.56 -6.55
CA THR A 27 -22.56 14.78 -5.79
C THR A 27 -22.76 13.41 -6.43
N PRO A 28 -23.40 12.42 -5.78
CA PRO A 28 -23.72 11.15 -6.44
C PRO A 28 -24.42 11.29 -7.80
N ALA A 29 -25.20 12.36 -7.99
CA ALA A 29 -25.89 12.66 -9.25
C ALA A 29 -24.97 13.26 -10.34
N THR A 30 -23.91 14.00 -9.95
CA THR A 30 -23.05 14.75 -10.89
C THR A 30 -21.61 14.27 -10.97
N MET A 31 -21.17 13.41 -10.05
CA MET A 31 -19.76 13.03 -9.88
C MET A 31 -19.13 12.29 -11.07
N GLN A 32 -19.92 11.83 -12.04
CA GLN A 32 -19.43 11.18 -13.26
C GLN A 32 -19.42 12.12 -14.47
N GLN A 33 -19.93 13.35 -14.31
CA GLN A 33 -20.01 14.34 -15.38
C GLN A 33 -18.67 15.09 -15.49
N ASN A 34 -17.76 14.53 -16.29
CA ASN A 34 -16.44 15.10 -16.60
C ASN A 34 -15.64 15.56 -15.35
N PRO A 35 -15.34 14.66 -14.39
CA PRO A 35 -14.53 15.02 -13.23
C PRO A 35 -13.12 15.43 -13.69
N HIS A 36 -12.64 16.59 -13.23
CA HIS A 36 -11.35 17.17 -13.58
C HIS A 36 -10.55 17.47 -12.31
N TYR A 37 -9.26 17.17 -12.34
CA TYR A 37 -8.27 17.53 -11.32
C TYR A 37 -7.02 18.04 -12.06
N ASP A 38 -6.39 19.08 -11.54
CA ASP A 38 -5.10 19.57 -12.04
C ASP A 38 -3.95 18.77 -11.40
N ASP A 39 -4.09 18.43 -10.11
CA ASP A 39 -3.22 17.50 -9.39
C ASP A 39 -4.10 16.55 -8.56
N LEU A 40 -4.45 15.41 -9.13
CA LEU A 40 -5.35 14.44 -8.52
C LEU A 40 -4.96 14.06 -7.09
N LEU A 41 -3.69 13.69 -6.87
CA LEU A 41 -3.26 13.23 -5.54
C LEU A 41 -3.13 14.40 -4.57
N GLY A 42 -2.56 15.52 -5.00
CA GLY A 42 -2.42 16.71 -4.16
C GLY A 42 -3.77 17.23 -3.69
N GLU A 43 -4.74 17.32 -4.59
CA GLU A 43 -6.11 17.76 -4.28
C GLU A 43 -6.82 16.77 -3.34
N VAL A 44 -6.73 15.46 -3.60
CA VAL A 44 -7.32 14.44 -2.72
C VAL A 44 -6.71 14.49 -1.32
N ILE A 45 -5.39 14.60 -1.20
CA ILE A 45 -4.68 14.71 0.09
C ILE A 45 -5.11 15.98 0.82
N ALA A 46 -5.12 17.13 0.14
CA ALA A 46 -5.52 18.40 0.74
C ALA A 46 -6.97 18.34 1.27
N TRP A 47 -7.88 17.79 0.47
CA TRP A 47 -9.28 17.65 0.83
C TRP A 47 -9.50 16.70 2.03
N LEU A 48 -8.78 15.57 2.06
CA LEU A 48 -8.83 14.62 3.18
C LEU A 48 -8.23 15.23 4.45
N ARG A 49 -7.10 15.95 4.33
CA ARG A 49 -6.46 16.67 5.44
C ARG A 49 -7.41 17.67 6.07
N GLU A 50 -8.13 18.43 5.24
CA GLU A 50 -9.12 19.37 5.75
C GLU A 50 -10.32 18.65 6.40
N GLY A 51 -10.69 17.47 5.92
CA GLY A 51 -11.70 16.65 6.58
C GLY A 51 -11.24 16.21 7.98
N ILE A 52 -9.98 15.78 8.10
CA ILE A 52 -9.36 15.42 9.38
C ILE A 52 -9.39 16.64 10.32
N ASN A 53 -9.04 17.83 9.83
CA ASN A 53 -9.09 19.07 10.62
C ASN A 53 -10.50 19.32 11.17
N ILE A 54 -11.53 19.27 10.33
CA ILE A 54 -12.94 19.41 10.74
C ILE A 54 -13.28 18.41 11.86
N ALA A 55 -12.91 17.14 11.69
CA ALA A 55 -13.17 16.10 12.69
C ALA A 55 -12.47 16.38 14.02
N THR A 56 -11.17 16.71 13.97
CA THR A 56 -10.38 16.96 15.19
C THR A 56 -10.83 18.23 15.93
N THR A 57 -11.19 19.29 15.21
CA THR A 57 -11.72 20.53 15.78
C THR A 57 -13.06 20.29 16.50
N ALA A 58 -13.87 19.37 16.00
CA ALA A 58 -15.12 18.95 16.67
C ALA A 58 -14.89 18.05 17.90
N GLY A 59 -13.65 17.66 18.20
CA GLY A 59 -13.30 16.81 19.35
C GLY A 59 -13.22 15.31 19.04
N ILE A 60 -13.22 14.90 17.76
CA ILE A 60 -13.03 13.50 17.39
C ILE A 60 -11.53 13.16 17.48
N ALA A 61 -11.19 12.14 18.28
CA ALA A 61 -9.82 11.70 18.45
C ALA A 61 -9.22 11.12 17.15
N ARG A 62 -7.93 11.36 16.91
CA ARG A 62 -7.25 10.95 15.66
C ARG A 62 -7.20 9.44 15.44
N ASP A 63 -7.18 8.66 16.50
CA ASP A 63 -7.24 7.18 16.46
C ASP A 63 -8.62 6.66 16.03
N LYS A 64 -9.63 7.53 15.95
CA LYS A 64 -10.98 7.23 15.49
C LYS A 64 -11.26 7.69 14.07
N ILE A 65 -10.28 8.26 13.38
CA ILE A 65 -10.43 8.79 12.03
C ILE A 65 -9.76 7.86 11.03
N ILE A 66 -10.50 7.47 10.01
CA ILE A 66 -10.04 6.68 8.86
C ILE A 66 -10.22 7.54 7.61
N VAL A 67 -9.32 7.44 6.63
CA VAL A 67 -9.44 8.15 5.35
C VAL A 67 -9.76 7.18 4.21
N ASP A 68 -10.57 7.63 3.25
CA ASP A 68 -10.87 6.88 2.02
C ASP A 68 -10.71 7.80 0.80
N PRO A 69 -9.83 7.49 -0.16
CA PRO A 69 -9.63 8.31 -1.36
C PRO A 69 -10.86 8.33 -2.29
N GLY A 70 -11.85 7.48 -2.05
CA GLY A 70 -13.13 7.47 -2.75
C GLY A 70 -12.97 7.03 -4.20
N ILE A 71 -12.34 5.88 -4.46
CA ILE A 71 -12.14 5.36 -5.82
C ILE A 71 -13.48 5.19 -6.55
N GLY A 72 -13.56 5.74 -7.77
CA GLY A 72 -14.78 5.79 -8.57
C GLY A 72 -15.86 6.76 -8.07
N PHE A 73 -15.56 7.64 -7.11
CA PHE A 73 -16.43 8.75 -6.71
C PHE A 73 -15.82 10.08 -7.15
N GLY A 74 -16.37 10.68 -8.21
CA GLY A 74 -15.80 11.92 -8.76
C GLY A 74 -14.51 11.67 -9.54
N LYS A 75 -14.35 10.51 -10.19
CA LYS A 75 -13.08 10.05 -10.75
C LYS A 75 -13.29 9.35 -12.09
N SER A 76 -12.45 9.65 -13.05
CA SER A 76 -12.39 8.96 -14.34
C SER A 76 -11.79 7.55 -14.18
N PHE A 77 -11.73 6.83 -15.30
CA PHE A 77 -11.00 5.57 -15.39
C PHE A 77 -9.53 5.74 -15.00
N ASP A 78 -8.84 6.71 -15.61
CA ASP A 78 -7.42 6.97 -15.38
C ASP A 78 -7.16 7.47 -13.96
N HIS A 79 -8.03 8.33 -13.40
CA HIS A 79 -7.92 8.75 -12.00
C HIS A 79 -8.03 7.58 -11.03
N SER A 80 -8.86 6.58 -11.34
CA SER A 80 -9.01 5.39 -10.48
C SER A 80 -7.75 4.53 -10.50
N LEU A 81 -7.07 4.43 -11.65
CA LEU A 81 -5.80 3.72 -11.77
C LEU A 81 -4.66 4.48 -11.09
N GLU A 82 -4.58 5.79 -11.31
CA GLU A 82 -3.54 6.64 -10.72
C GLU A 82 -3.60 6.61 -9.19
N LEU A 83 -4.79 6.72 -8.60
CA LEU A 83 -4.96 6.65 -7.14
C LEU A 83 -4.58 5.31 -6.55
N LEU A 84 -4.82 4.20 -7.26
CA LEU A 84 -4.36 2.88 -6.82
C LEU A 84 -2.84 2.74 -6.95
N HIS A 85 -2.28 3.26 -8.04
CA HIS A 85 -0.84 3.24 -8.28
C HIS A 85 -0.06 4.04 -7.23
N ARG A 86 -0.60 5.21 -6.84
CA ARG A 86 0.01 6.17 -5.91
C ARG A 86 -0.59 6.11 -4.50
N LEU A 87 -1.30 5.03 -4.16
CA LEU A 87 -2.04 4.91 -2.89
C LEU A 87 -1.18 5.18 -1.65
N GLY A 88 0.09 4.75 -1.69
CA GLY A 88 1.05 4.92 -0.60
C GLY A 88 1.30 6.37 -0.19
N GLU A 89 1.08 7.34 -1.08
CA GLU A 89 1.26 8.77 -0.77
C GLU A 89 0.25 9.29 0.27
N LEU A 90 -0.92 8.64 0.40
CA LEU A 90 -1.91 8.96 1.42
C LEU A 90 -1.41 8.69 2.85
N ARG A 91 -0.36 7.88 3.02
CA ARG A 91 0.26 7.66 4.34
C ARG A 91 0.78 8.94 4.98
N SER A 92 1.05 9.98 4.18
CA SER A 92 1.40 11.32 4.66
C SER A 92 0.30 12.00 5.51
N LEU A 93 -0.92 11.47 5.51
CA LEU A 93 -2.01 11.91 6.38
C LEU A 93 -1.89 11.35 7.81
N GLY A 94 -1.11 10.28 7.99
CA GLY A 94 -0.90 9.62 9.28
C GLY A 94 -2.16 8.99 9.86
N GLN A 95 -3.13 8.60 9.02
CA GLN A 95 -4.38 7.95 9.41
C GLN A 95 -4.52 6.61 8.68
N PRO A 96 -5.25 5.63 9.25
CA PRO A 96 -5.57 4.39 8.55
C PRO A 96 -6.28 4.65 7.21
N ILE A 97 -5.92 3.88 6.19
CA ILE A 97 -6.46 4.03 4.84
C ILE A 97 -7.48 2.92 4.56
N LEU A 98 -8.71 3.31 4.21
CA LEU A 98 -9.74 2.43 3.69
C LEU A 98 -9.81 2.51 2.17
N VAL A 99 -9.92 1.36 1.50
CA VAL A 99 -10.09 1.28 0.05
C VAL A 99 -11.34 0.47 -0.33
N GLY A 100 -12.17 1.03 -1.20
CA GLY A 100 -13.40 0.41 -1.71
C GLY A 100 -13.43 0.27 -3.24
N THR A 101 -12.75 -0.73 -3.79
CA THR A 101 -12.70 -1.00 -5.25
C THR A 101 -13.70 -2.05 -5.72
N SER A 102 -14.30 -2.82 -4.80
CA SER A 102 -15.13 -3.98 -5.13
C SER A 102 -16.24 -3.66 -6.12
N ARG A 103 -16.27 -4.44 -7.22
CA ARG A 103 -17.25 -4.36 -8.32
C ARG A 103 -17.29 -3.02 -9.08
N LYS A 104 -16.33 -2.12 -8.88
CA LYS A 104 -16.31 -0.80 -9.55
C LYS A 104 -16.20 -0.89 -11.07
N GLY A 105 -16.73 0.12 -11.76
CA GLY A 105 -16.83 0.17 -13.22
C GLY A 105 -15.48 0.07 -13.95
N PHE A 106 -14.42 0.68 -13.42
CA PHE A 106 -13.09 0.62 -14.04
C PHE A 106 -12.55 -0.83 -14.14
N ILE A 107 -12.86 -1.69 -13.16
CA ILE A 107 -12.52 -3.12 -13.19
C ILE A 107 -13.26 -3.80 -14.34
N GLY A 108 -14.56 -3.51 -14.48
CA GLY A 108 -15.36 -4.00 -15.60
C GLY A 108 -14.74 -3.61 -16.94
N ARG A 109 -14.37 -2.34 -17.10
CA ARG A 109 -13.74 -1.81 -18.32
C ARG A 109 -12.42 -2.53 -18.66
N ILE A 110 -11.56 -2.81 -17.67
CA ILE A 110 -10.33 -3.59 -17.88
C ILE A 110 -10.63 -5.01 -18.36
N LEU A 111 -11.67 -5.63 -17.82
CA LEU A 111 -12.05 -7.01 -18.09
C LEU A 111 -13.02 -7.17 -19.27
N GLY A 112 -13.14 -6.18 -20.17
CA GLY A 112 -14.03 -6.29 -21.33
C GLY A 112 -15.51 -6.07 -21.01
N ASN A 113 -15.81 -5.16 -20.08
CA ASN A 113 -17.15 -4.77 -19.62
C ASN A 113 -17.95 -5.86 -18.89
N LEU A 114 -17.28 -6.76 -18.16
CA LEU A 114 -17.95 -7.74 -17.29
C LEU A 114 -18.98 -7.07 -16.35
N PRO A 115 -20.10 -7.74 -16.06
CA PRO A 115 -21.08 -7.22 -15.11
C PRO A 115 -20.51 -7.20 -13.68
N PRO A 116 -21.03 -6.34 -12.77
CA PRO A 116 -20.47 -6.14 -11.41
C PRO A 116 -20.20 -7.42 -10.62
N GLU A 117 -21.10 -8.39 -10.67
CA GLU A 117 -21.07 -9.68 -9.97
C GLU A 117 -19.96 -10.62 -10.45
N GLU A 118 -19.48 -10.46 -11.69
CA GLU A 118 -18.41 -11.28 -12.27
C GLU A 118 -17.02 -10.68 -12.05
N ARG A 119 -16.92 -9.53 -11.39
CA ARG A 119 -15.65 -8.79 -11.18
C ARG A 119 -14.88 -9.27 -9.94
N VAL A 120 -15.14 -10.45 -9.40
CA VAL A 120 -14.51 -10.91 -8.14
C VAL A 120 -13.00 -11.01 -8.24
N PHE A 121 -12.46 -11.56 -9.34
CA PHE A 121 -11.00 -11.68 -9.51
C PHE A 121 -10.33 -10.33 -9.80
N GLY A 122 -10.98 -9.45 -10.56
CA GLY A 122 -10.52 -8.07 -10.71
C GLY A 122 -10.53 -7.32 -9.37
N THR A 123 -11.55 -7.54 -8.54
CA THR A 123 -11.61 -7.00 -7.17
C THR A 123 -10.45 -7.54 -6.33
N ALA A 124 -10.21 -8.86 -6.35
CA ALA A 124 -9.10 -9.49 -5.64
C ALA A 124 -7.75 -8.87 -6.01
N ALA A 125 -7.49 -8.65 -7.31
CA ALA A 125 -6.28 -8.00 -7.78
C ALA A 125 -6.13 -6.58 -7.20
N THR A 126 -7.19 -5.75 -7.27
CA THR A 126 -7.14 -4.39 -6.72
C THR A 126 -6.97 -4.38 -5.20
N VAL A 127 -7.55 -5.32 -4.47
CA VAL A 127 -7.41 -5.45 -3.02
C VAL A 127 -5.97 -5.81 -2.65
N ALA A 128 -5.38 -6.81 -3.30
CA ALA A 128 -4.00 -7.21 -3.05
C ALA A 128 -3.03 -6.03 -3.30
N LEU A 129 -3.19 -5.33 -4.43
CA LEU A 129 -2.38 -4.14 -4.74
C LEU A 129 -2.63 -2.98 -3.77
N SER A 130 -3.84 -2.83 -3.25
CA SER A 130 -4.13 -1.82 -2.23
C SER A 130 -3.42 -2.12 -0.91
N ILE A 131 -3.32 -3.39 -0.51
CA ILE A 131 -2.57 -3.82 0.67
C ILE A 131 -1.08 -3.52 0.48
N VAL A 132 -0.51 -3.82 -0.69
CA VAL A 132 0.86 -3.42 -1.06
C VAL A 132 1.04 -1.91 -0.97
N GLY A 133 0.06 -1.13 -1.46
CA GLY A 133 0.01 0.32 -1.36
C GLY A 133 -0.23 0.86 0.05
N GLY A 134 -0.37 -0.01 1.05
CA GLY A 134 -0.47 0.36 2.45
C GLY A 134 -1.89 0.60 2.97
N ALA A 135 -2.92 0.09 2.31
CA ALA A 135 -4.28 0.07 2.84
C ALA A 135 -4.37 -0.75 4.14
N ASP A 136 -5.19 -0.27 5.08
CA ASP A 136 -5.44 -0.92 6.36
C ASP A 136 -6.81 -1.59 6.41
N ILE A 137 -7.76 -1.07 5.64
CA ILE A 137 -9.14 -1.56 5.58
C ILE A 137 -9.57 -1.69 4.13
N VAL A 138 -10.25 -2.78 3.79
CA VAL A 138 -10.87 -2.95 2.47
C VAL A 138 -12.38 -3.15 2.59
N ARG A 139 -13.14 -2.45 1.75
CA ARG A 139 -14.60 -2.57 1.67
C ARG A 139 -14.99 -3.41 0.46
N VAL A 140 -15.58 -4.58 0.70
CA VAL A 140 -15.92 -5.56 -0.33
C VAL A 140 -17.32 -6.13 -0.19
N HIS A 141 -17.88 -6.63 -1.29
CA HIS A 141 -19.16 -7.33 -1.32
C HIS A 141 -18.98 -8.84 -1.07
N ASP A 142 -17.99 -9.46 -1.71
CA ASP A 142 -17.76 -10.91 -1.71
C ASP A 142 -16.79 -11.32 -0.60
N VAL A 143 -17.23 -11.22 0.66
CA VAL A 143 -16.39 -11.34 1.86
C VAL A 143 -15.62 -12.66 1.94
N ALA A 144 -16.27 -13.80 1.70
CA ALA A 144 -15.64 -15.11 1.84
C ALA A 144 -14.46 -15.30 0.87
N ALA A 145 -14.60 -14.84 -0.37
CA ALA A 145 -13.54 -14.92 -1.38
C ALA A 145 -12.41 -13.93 -1.08
N ILE A 146 -12.75 -12.67 -0.82
CA ILE A 146 -11.73 -11.62 -0.64
C ILE A 146 -10.98 -11.77 0.69
N SER A 147 -11.61 -12.32 1.74
CA SER A 147 -10.92 -12.58 3.02
C SER A 147 -9.67 -13.47 2.83
N GLN A 148 -9.73 -14.45 1.93
CA GLN A 148 -8.58 -15.31 1.62
C GLN A 148 -7.45 -14.50 0.96
N VAL A 149 -7.80 -13.64 0.00
CA VAL A 149 -6.85 -12.76 -0.69
C VAL A 149 -6.17 -11.82 0.30
N VAL A 150 -6.96 -11.17 1.18
CA VAL A 150 -6.44 -10.26 2.21
C VAL A 150 -5.45 -11.00 3.11
N LYS A 151 -5.81 -12.16 3.65
CA LYS A 151 -4.93 -12.92 4.57
C LYS A 151 -3.59 -13.27 3.93
N VAL A 152 -3.60 -13.75 2.68
CA VAL A 152 -2.36 -14.13 1.98
C VAL A 152 -1.53 -12.90 1.62
N ALA A 153 -2.16 -11.86 1.05
CA ALA A 153 -1.46 -10.64 0.69
C ALA A 153 -0.85 -9.94 1.91
N ASP A 154 -1.60 -9.86 3.01
CA ASP A 154 -1.15 -9.22 4.25
C ASP A 154 0.02 -9.99 4.89
N ALA A 155 -0.05 -11.32 4.92
CA ALA A 155 1.03 -12.16 5.42
C ALA A 155 2.35 -11.98 4.65
N ILE A 156 2.28 -11.72 3.33
CA ILE A 156 3.45 -11.47 2.49
C ILE A 156 3.96 -10.03 2.68
N VAL A 157 3.06 -9.04 2.59
CA VAL A 157 3.43 -7.62 2.61
C VAL A 157 3.93 -7.17 3.98
N ARG A 158 3.34 -7.70 5.06
CA ARG A 158 3.67 -7.34 6.44
C ARG A 158 4.61 -8.37 7.09
N TYR A 159 5.23 -9.25 6.31
CA TYR A 159 6.20 -10.21 6.82
C TYR A 159 7.40 -9.47 7.43
N ALA A 160 7.68 -9.75 8.70
CA ALA A 160 8.93 -9.38 9.35
C ALA A 160 9.72 -10.68 9.63
N PRO A 161 10.92 -10.86 9.06
CA PRO A 161 11.72 -12.03 9.37
C PRO A 161 12.07 -12.05 10.86
N PRO A 162 12.16 -13.23 11.48
CA PRO A 162 12.63 -13.32 12.85
C PRO A 162 14.05 -12.72 12.94
N PRO A 163 14.42 -12.13 14.09
CA PRO A 163 15.79 -11.65 14.29
C PRO A 163 16.77 -12.80 14.07
N PRO A 164 17.98 -12.53 13.52
CA PRO A 164 18.98 -13.56 13.35
C PRO A 164 19.31 -14.21 14.71
N PRO A 165 19.67 -15.51 14.74
CA PRO A 165 20.09 -16.16 15.97
C PRO A 165 21.26 -15.38 16.59
N SER A 166 21.27 -15.28 17.92
CA SER A 166 22.39 -14.65 18.62
C SER A 166 23.69 -15.40 18.29
N PRO A 167 24.82 -14.70 18.07
CA PRO A 167 26.09 -15.37 17.83
C PRO A 167 26.37 -16.31 19.00
N ILE A 168 26.66 -17.58 18.66
CA ILE A 168 27.03 -18.60 19.62
C ILE A 168 28.30 -18.08 20.31
N SER A 169 28.21 -17.80 21.61
CA SER A 169 29.36 -17.32 22.39
C SER A 169 30.28 -18.50 22.65
N GLY A 170 31.20 -18.74 21.72
CA GLY A 170 32.30 -19.67 21.96
C GLY A 170 32.73 -20.43 20.72
N GLU A 171 33.46 -19.77 19.82
CA GLU A 171 34.58 -20.41 19.13
C GLU A 171 35.72 -19.40 19.04
N GLY A 172 36.54 -19.43 20.07
CA GLY A 172 37.82 -18.74 20.18
C GLY A 172 38.91 -19.74 20.57
N GLU A 173 38.92 -20.93 19.96
CA GLU A 173 40.14 -21.75 19.90
C GLU A 173 40.73 -21.57 18.52
N THR A 174 41.68 -20.65 18.43
CA THR A 174 42.61 -20.56 17.31
C THR A 174 43.42 -21.85 17.30
N ILE A 175 43.09 -22.76 16.38
CA ILE A 175 43.99 -23.86 16.03
C ILE A 175 45.20 -23.22 15.34
N THR A 176 46.27 -23.00 16.09
CA THR A 176 47.58 -22.64 15.53
C THR A 176 48.04 -23.79 14.64
N PRO A 177 48.22 -23.60 13.31
CA PRO A 177 48.80 -24.65 12.49
C PRO A 177 50.27 -24.88 12.90
N PRO A 178 50.78 -26.13 12.87
CA PRO A 178 52.17 -26.40 13.18
C PRO A 178 53.07 -25.70 12.16
N SER A 179 54.17 -25.10 12.64
CA SER A 179 55.17 -24.44 11.81
C SER A 179 55.74 -25.42 10.77
N LEU A 180 55.59 -25.10 9.49
CA LEU A 180 56.27 -25.81 8.41
C LEU A 180 57.77 -25.53 8.51
N GLY A 181 58.52 -26.54 8.95
CA GLY A 181 59.97 -26.60 8.77
C GLY A 181 60.33 -26.61 7.28
N GLU A 182 61.49 -26.02 6.99
CA GLU A 182 62.06 -25.73 5.67
C GLU A 182 61.75 -26.78 4.58
N ALA A 183 61.04 -26.34 3.54
CA ALA A 183 60.98 -27.03 2.26
C ALA A 183 61.92 -26.32 1.27
N ALA A 184 62.93 -27.05 0.82
CA ALA A 184 63.91 -26.61 -0.18
C ALA A 184 63.23 -26.16 -1.49
N SER A 185 63.71 -25.05 -2.06
CA SER A 185 63.19 -24.49 -3.32
C SER A 185 63.47 -25.42 -4.51
N PRO A 186 62.50 -25.65 -5.41
CA PRO A 186 62.75 -26.34 -6.67
C PRO A 186 63.39 -25.39 -7.71
N PRO A 187 64.17 -25.91 -8.68
CA PRO A 187 64.86 -25.07 -9.65
C PRO A 187 63.93 -24.58 -10.77
N LEU A 188 64.21 -23.37 -11.27
CA LEU A 188 63.49 -22.69 -12.34
C LEU A 188 63.63 -23.39 -13.70
N PRO A 189 62.60 -23.36 -14.57
CA PRO A 189 62.68 -23.92 -15.92
C PRO A 189 63.43 -22.95 -16.88
N PRO A 190 64.07 -23.47 -17.94
CA PRO A 190 64.81 -22.65 -18.89
C PRO A 190 63.87 -21.90 -19.85
N GLY A 191 64.21 -20.64 -20.11
CA GLY A 191 63.46 -19.74 -20.98
C GLY A 191 63.58 -20.12 -22.45
N GLY A 192 62.42 -20.21 -23.11
CA GLY A 192 62.32 -20.32 -24.57
C GLY A 192 61.99 -18.96 -25.17
N ALA A 193 62.91 -18.42 -25.98
CA ALA A 193 62.66 -17.28 -26.85
C ALA A 193 63.23 -17.57 -28.25
N GLY A 194 62.34 -17.52 -29.25
CA GLY A 194 62.62 -16.80 -30.50
C GLY A 194 63.00 -17.59 -31.76
N GLY A 195 62.26 -17.29 -32.84
CA GLY A 195 62.59 -17.52 -34.25
C GLY A 195 61.73 -18.62 -34.88
N GLY A 196 60.87 -18.40 -35.88
CA GLY A 196 60.79 -17.37 -36.90
C GLY A 196 60.71 -18.06 -38.26
N GLN A 197 59.56 -17.94 -38.94
CA GLN A 197 59.36 -17.85 -40.39
C GLN A 197 57.87 -17.60 -40.67
#